data_AF-A0A194WUY9-F1
#
_entry.id   AF-A0A194WUY9-F1
#
_cell.length_a   1.000
_cell.length_b   1.000
_cell.length_c   1.000
_cell.angle_alpha   90.00
_cell.angle_beta   90.00
_cell.angle_gamma   90.00
#
_symmetry.space_group_name_H-M   'P 1'
#
loop_
_entity.id
_entity.type
_entity.pdbx_description
1 polymer ?
#
loop_
_entity_poly.entity_id
_entity_poly.type
_entity_poly.pdbx_seq_one_letter_code
_entity_poly.pdbx_strand_id
1 'polypeptide(L)'
;MQANDIFEAIVAQLYHWGNNFHRNLFHMFDDMNTTRYLRLIACVGAYLLLRPYFVKIGEKIQAKEHEKQSAAKDAYEASTKGDKKKITPNALRGAGGKTVTFADSDEEDSAEPTGVQWGKKARQRQRKVVSKLLEKHEEKLREDDEEEDKDIMELLVDYEPGQDGW
;
A
#
# COMPACT_ATOMS: atom_id res chain seq x y z
N MET A 1 4.58 -31.22 -10.99
CA MET A 1 4.13 -31.41 -9.60
C MET A 1 2.62 -31.38 -9.63
N GLN A 2 1.98 -32.52 -9.37
CA GLN A 2 0.53 -32.65 -9.45
C GLN A 2 -0.11 -31.97 -8.23
N ALA A 3 -1.36 -31.50 -8.34
CA ALA A 3 -2.05 -30.82 -7.23
C ALA A 3 -2.17 -31.71 -5.97
N ASN A 4 -2.23 -33.03 -6.16
CA ASN A 4 -2.23 -34.01 -5.07
C ASN A 4 -0.90 -34.01 -4.29
N ASP A 5 0.25 -33.89 -4.97
CA ASP A 5 1.57 -33.83 -4.32
C ASP A 5 1.70 -32.58 -3.41
N ILE A 6 1.11 -31.46 -3.84
CA ILE A 6 1.11 -30.20 -3.07
C ILE A 6 0.18 -30.32 -1.85
N PHE A 7 -0.98 -30.94 -2.02
CA PHE A 7 -1.92 -31.17 -0.92
C PHE A 7 -1.32 -32.09 0.15
N GLU A 8 -0.68 -33.19 -0.25
CA GLU A 8 0.00 -34.11 0.68
C GLU A 8 1.16 -33.42 1.41
N ALA A 9 1.94 -32.57 0.72
CA ALA A 9 3.01 -31.80 1.34
C ALA A 9 2.48 -30.78 2.38
N ILE A 10 1.34 -30.12 2.10
CA ILE A 10 0.71 -29.19 3.05
C ILE A 10 0.17 -29.95 4.26
N VAL A 11 -0.51 -31.09 4.06
CA VAL A 11 -1.03 -31.91 5.16
C VAL A 11 0.11 -32.45 6.02
N ALA A 12 1.20 -32.94 5.41
CA ALA A 12 2.39 -33.38 6.14
C ALA A 12 3.03 -32.24 6.94
N GLN A 13 3.10 -31.03 6.36
CA GLN A 13 3.63 -29.85 7.06
C GLN A 13 2.74 -29.43 8.24
N LEU A 14 1.41 -29.45 8.06
CA LEU A 14 0.45 -29.16 9.13
C LEU A 14 0.52 -30.19 10.25
N TYR A 15 0.65 -31.48 9.90
CA TYR A 15 0.82 -32.54 10.89
C TYR A 15 2.12 -32.38 11.67
N HIS A 16 3.23 -32.08 10.97
CA HIS A 16 4.52 -31.82 11.61
C HIS A 16 4.46 -30.59 12.53
N TRP A 17 3.82 -29.50 12.08
CA TRP A 17 3.67 -28.30 12.89
C TRP A 17 2.76 -28.53 14.10
N GLY A 18 1.64 -29.23 13.91
CA GLY A 18 0.72 -29.61 14.99
C GLY A 18 1.38 -30.52 16.02
N ASN A 19 2.13 -31.53 15.59
CA ASN A 19 2.85 -32.42 16.49
C ASN A 19 3.95 -31.70 17.25
N ASN A 20 4.69 -30.79 16.60
CA ASN A 20 5.70 -29.97 17.27
C ASN A 20 5.07 -28.98 18.25
N PHE A 21 3.94 -28.38 17.90
CA PHE A 21 3.20 -27.47 18.77
C PHE A 21 2.67 -28.22 20.01
N HIS A 22 2.06 -29.39 19.81
CA HIS A 22 1.60 -30.25 20.90
C HIS A 22 2.78 -30.66 21.79
N ARG A 23 3.83 -31.26 21.24
CA ARG A 23 5.01 -31.67 22.03
C ARG A 23 5.62 -30.50 22.79
N ASN A 24 5.72 -29.32 22.17
CA ASN A 24 6.28 -28.13 22.81
C ASN A 24 5.37 -27.58 23.91
N LEU A 25 4.05 -27.51 23.70
CA LEU A 25 3.13 -27.06 24.75
C LEU A 25 3.07 -28.03 25.92
N PHE A 26 2.94 -29.33 25.67
CA PHE A 26 2.82 -30.31 26.74
C PHE A 26 4.14 -30.46 27.52
N HIS A 27 5.30 -30.42 26.87
CA HIS A 27 6.58 -30.38 27.58
C HIS A 27 6.78 -29.11 28.42
N MET A 28 6.19 -27.97 28.03
CA MET A 28 6.25 -26.75 28.85
C MET A 28 5.50 -26.89 30.18
N PHE A 29 4.47 -27.74 30.24
CA PHE A 29 3.70 -28.01 31.45
C PHE A 29 4.20 -29.24 32.24
N ASP A 30 4.76 -30.26 31.57
CA ASP A 30 5.19 -31.49 32.25
C ASP A 30 6.51 -31.32 33.01
N ASP A 31 7.44 -30.50 32.48
CA ASP A 31 8.75 -30.23 33.09
C ASP A 31 8.72 -28.95 33.97
N MET A 32 7.71 -28.84 34.85
CA MET A 32 7.46 -27.67 35.68
C MET A 32 8.23 -27.70 37.01
N ASN A 33 9.45 -27.18 37.01
CA ASN A 33 10.23 -26.88 38.22
C ASN A 33 9.75 -25.56 38.88
N THR A 34 9.93 -25.38 40.19
CA THR A 34 9.59 -24.17 40.97
C THR A 34 10.12 -22.87 40.35
N THR A 35 11.32 -22.90 39.75
CA THR A 35 11.90 -21.75 39.03
C THR A 35 11.11 -21.36 37.78
N ARG A 36 10.49 -22.32 37.10
CA ARG A 36 9.64 -22.08 35.93
C ARG A 36 8.27 -21.54 36.33
N TYR A 37 7.73 -21.96 37.48
CA TYR A 37 6.49 -21.37 38.03
C TYR A 37 6.68 -19.87 38.33
N LEU A 38 7.81 -19.50 38.93
CA LEU A 38 8.12 -18.09 39.18
C LEU A 38 8.16 -17.28 37.88
N ARG A 39 8.78 -17.82 36.82
CA ARG A 39 8.81 -17.20 35.49
C ARG A 39 7.42 -17.08 34.87
N LEU A 40 6.57 -18.10 35.02
CA LEU A 40 5.19 -18.07 34.53
C LEU A 40 4.39 -16.97 35.24
N ILE A 41 4.46 -16.92 36.58
CA ILE A 41 3.80 -15.89 37.39
C ILE A 41 4.33 -14.50 37.01
N ALA A 42 5.64 -14.34 36.79
CA ALA A 42 6.22 -13.08 36.33
C ALA A 42 5.68 -12.67 34.95
N CYS A 43 5.59 -13.60 33.99
CA CYS A 43 5.00 -13.33 32.66
C CYS A 43 3.52 -12.97 32.74
N VAL A 44 2.73 -13.70 33.54
CA VAL A 44 1.30 -13.42 33.74
C VAL A 44 1.10 -12.09 34.45
N GLY A 45 1.87 -11.82 35.50
CA GLY A 45 1.87 -10.53 36.20
C GLY A 45 2.25 -9.37 35.28
N ALA A 46 3.28 -9.55 34.45
CA ALA A 46 3.65 -8.58 33.42
C ALA A 46 2.52 -8.37 32.41
N TYR A 47 1.83 -9.44 31.96
CA TYR A 47 0.68 -9.31 31.05
C TYR A 47 -0.49 -8.56 31.69
N LEU A 48 -0.81 -8.81 32.96
CA LEU A 48 -1.85 -8.07 33.68
C LEU A 48 -1.54 -6.57 33.73
N LEU A 49 -0.27 -6.19 33.88
CA LEU A 49 0.19 -4.81 33.80
C LEU A 49 0.16 -4.27 32.38
N LEU A 50 0.50 -5.07 31.37
CA LEU A 50 0.56 -4.66 29.96
C LEU A 50 -0.83 -4.50 29.33
N ARG A 51 -1.81 -5.31 29.77
CA ARG A 51 -3.20 -5.34 29.28
C ARG A 51 -3.87 -3.96 29.18
N PRO A 52 -3.91 -3.13 30.25
CA PRO A 52 -4.56 -1.81 30.16
C PRO A 52 -3.91 -0.91 29.11
N TYR A 53 -2.61 -1.06 28.83
CA TYR A 53 -1.93 -0.28 27.80
C TYR A 53 -2.34 -0.71 26.39
N PHE A 54 -2.45 -2.01 26.13
CA PHE A 54 -2.96 -2.49 24.84
C PHE A 54 -4.40 -2.05 24.58
N VAL A 55 -5.26 -2.10 25.60
CA VAL A 55 -6.64 -1.62 25.49
C VAL A 55 -6.66 -0.14 25.12
N LYS A 56 -5.87 0.71 25.81
CA LYS A 56 -5.75 2.14 25.50
C LYS A 56 -5.24 2.42 24.09
N ILE A 57 -4.34 1.59 23.57
CA ILE A 57 -3.84 1.72 22.20
C ILE A 57 -4.95 1.33 21.20
N GLY A 58 -5.67 0.24 21.47
CA GLY A 58 -6.79 -0.21 20.65
C GLY A 58 -7.91 0.84 20.59
N GLU A 59 -8.29 1.41 21.73
CA GLU A 59 -9.28 2.49 21.82
C GLU A 59 -8.88 3.71 20.98
N LYS A 60 -7.60 4.13 21.02
CA LYS A 60 -7.11 5.25 20.20
C LYS A 60 -7.17 4.96 18.70
N ILE A 61 -6.94 3.71 18.30
CA ILE A 61 -7.04 3.31 16.89
C ILE A 61 -8.51 3.32 16.46
N GLN A 62 -9.39 2.73 17.26
CA GLN A 62 -10.83 2.72 17.00
C GLN A 62 -11.41 4.14 16.95
N ALA A 63 -11.06 5.01 17.90
CA ALA A 63 -11.51 6.41 17.90
C ALA A 63 -11.11 7.15 16.62
N LYS A 64 -9.86 6.99 16.17
CA LYS A 64 -9.39 7.57 14.90
C LYS A 64 -10.11 7.03 13.67
N GLU A 65 -10.55 5.77 13.70
CA GLU A 65 -11.34 5.19 12.62
C GLU A 65 -12.79 5.69 12.66
N HIS A 66 -13.38 5.80 13.85
CA HIS A 66 -14.72 6.37 14.04
C HIS A 66 -14.78 7.83 13.59
N GLU A 67 -13.79 8.66 13.91
CA GLU A 67 -13.69 10.06 13.45
C GLU A 67 -13.58 10.18 11.92
N LYS A 68 -12.82 9.29 11.29
CA LYS A 68 -12.70 9.26 9.82
C LYS A 68 -14.00 8.82 9.16
N GLN A 69 -14.70 7.86 9.77
CA GLN A 69 -15.99 7.40 9.27
C GLN A 69 -17.09 8.44 9.49
N SER A 70 -17.09 9.17 10.61
CA SER A 70 -18.03 10.26 10.84
C SER A 70 -17.77 11.43 9.90
N ALA A 71 -16.52 11.85 9.70
CA ALA A 71 -16.17 12.91 8.76
C ALA A 71 -16.55 12.56 7.30
N ALA A 72 -16.39 11.29 6.89
CA ALA A 72 -16.82 10.83 5.57
C ALA A 72 -18.35 10.81 5.42
N LYS A 73 -19.08 10.47 6.49
CA LYS A 73 -20.56 10.51 6.51
C LYS A 73 -21.08 11.94 6.52
N ASP A 74 -20.49 12.83 7.29
CA ASP A 74 -20.87 14.24 7.37
C ASP A 74 -20.60 14.96 6.04
N ALA A 75 -19.50 14.62 5.35
CA ALA A 75 -19.22 15.11 4.00
C ALA A 75 -20.23 14.59 2.95
N TYR A 76 -20.69 13.34 3.09
CA TYR A 76 -21.75 12.76 2.25
C TYR A 76 -23.14 13.35 2.55
N GLU A 77 -23.45 13.65 3.82
CA GLU A 77 -24.70 14.30 4.21
C GLU A 77 -24.74 15.79 3.83
N ALA A 78 -23.58 16.47 3.84
CA ALA A 78 -23.44 17.85 3.38
C ALA A 78 -23.60 17.98 1.85
N SER A 79 -23.11 17.01 1.07
CA SER A 79 -23.29 16.99 -0.39
C SER A 79 -24.70 16.57 -0.83
N THR A 80 -25.44 15.87 0.01
CA THR A 80 -26.80 15.38 -0.29
C THR A 80 -27.92 16.29 0.24
N LYS A 81 -27.62 17.22 1.16
CA LYS A 81 -28.62 18.20 1.69
C LYS A 81 -29.07 19.26 0.69
N GLY A 82 -28.39 19.40 -0.46
CA GLY A 82 -28.75 20.34 -1.53
C GLY A 82 -29.90 19.89 -2.43
N ASP A 83 -30.12 18.57 -2.59
CA ASP A 83 -31.12 18.06 -3.53
C ASP A 83 -31.99 17.00 -2.86
N LYS A 84 -33.12 17.45 -2.28
CA LYS A 84 -34.22 16.59 -1.83
C LYS A 84 -34.98 15.97 -3.02
N LYS A 85 -34.28 15.37 -3.98
CA LYS A 85 -34.92 14.51 -4.98
C LYS A 85 -35.08 13.12 -4.40
N LYS A 86 -36.32 12.63 -4.41
CA LYS A 86 -36.71 11.29 -3.96
C LYS A 86 -35.85 10.25 -4.68
N ILE A 87 -34.84 9.73 -4.00
CA ILE A 87 -34.00 8.65 -4.50
C ILE A 87 -34.90 7.41 -4.57
N THR A 88 -35.27 7.00 -5.78
CA THR A 88 -36.02 5.75 -5.97
C THR A 88 -35.04 4.57 -5.85
N PRO A 89 -35.45 3.41 -5.31
CA PRO A 89 -34.55 2.27 -5.08
C PRO A 89 -33.80 1.78 -6.33
N ASN A 90 -34.35 2.06 -7.52
CA ASN A 90 -33.73 1.69 -8.79
C ASN A 90 -32.46 2.51 -9.11
N ALA A 91 -32.31 3.70 -8.54
CA ALA A 91 -31.11 4.53 -8.69
C ALA A 91 -29.89 3.98 -7.92
N LEU A 92 -30.11 3.08 -6.95
CA LEU A 92 -29.06 2.47 -6.14
C LEU A 92 -28.54 1.15 -6.73
N ARG A 93 -29.13 0.67 -7.85
CA ARG A 93 -28.77 -0.61 -8.49
C ARG A 93 -27.85 -0.40 -9.70
N GLY A 94 -26.68 0.18 -9.47
CA GLY A 94 -25.46 -0.08 -10.25
C GLY A 94 -25.35 0.38 -11.71
N ALA A 95 -26.33 1.07 -12.31
CA ALA A 95 -26.17 1.65 -13.64
C ALA A 95 -27.15 2.82 -13.85
N GLY A 96 -26.72 4.02 -13.44
CA GLY A 96 -27.37 5.26 -13.88
C GLY A 96 -27.22 5.37 -15.40
N GLY A 97 -28.35 5.43 -16.12
CA GLY A 97 -28.38 5.61 -17.56
C GLY A 97 -27.61 6.86 -17.98
N LYS A 98 -26.45 6.66 -18.62
CA LYS A 98 -25.64 7.70 -19.24
C LYS A 98 -26.27 8.01 -20.59
N THR A 99 -27.05 9.08 -20.69
CA THR A 99 -27.26 9.73 -21.99
C THR A 99 -25.91 10.31 -22.40
N VAL A 100 -25.26 9.68 -23.35
CA VAL A 100 -23.93 10.05 -23.83
C VAL A 100 -24.06 11.29 -24.73
N THR A 101 -23.68 12.45 -24.22
CA THR A 101 -23.21 13.56 -25.06
C THR A 101 -21.70 13.42 -25.14
N PHE A 102 -21.20 13.03 -26.31
CA PHE A 102 -19.78 13.02 -26.64
C PHE A 102 -19.30 14.47 -26.71
N ALA A 103 -18.64 14.94 -25.66
CA ALA A 103 -17.78 16.11 -25.71
C ALA A 103 -16.46 15.72 -25.02
N ASP A 104 -15.44 15.65 -25.85
CA ASP A 104 -14.04 15.43 -25.56
C ASP A 104 -13.54 16.41 -24.48
N SER A 105 -13.08 15.90 -23.33
CA SER A 105 -12.13 16.57 -22.46
C SER A 105 -11.55 15.59 -21.45
N ASP A 106 -10.23 15.50 -21.57
CA ASP A 106 -9.24 14.78 -20.78
C ASP A 106 -9.22 15.24 -19.32
N GLU A 107 -10.15 14.74 -18.50
CA GLU A 107 -10.19 15.05 -17.07
C GLU A 107 -10.40 13.79 -16.24
N GLU A 108 -9.47 13.60 -15.30
CA GLU A 108 -9.24 12.41 -14.50
C GLU A 108 -10.54 11.73 -14.03
N ASP A 109 -10.59 10.42 -14.27
CA ASP A 109 -11.64 9.49 -13.83
C ASP A 109 -11.82 9.54 -12.30
N SER A 110 -12.66 10.48 -11.87
CA SER A 110 -13.19 10.65 -10.51
C SER A 110 -14.25 9.57 -10.23
N ALA A 111 -13.88 8.31 -10.40
CA ALA A 111 -14.63 7.18 -9.90
C ALA A 111 -14.10 6.82 -8.50
N GLU A 112 -14.71 7.37 -7.44
CA GLU A 112 -14.45 6.90 -6.07
C GLU A 112 -14.89 5.42 -5.95
N PRO A 113 -13.97 4.46 -5.77
CA PRO A 113 -14.35 3.07 -5.57
C PRO A 113 -14.80 2.93 -4.12
N THR A 114 -16.08 2.59 -3.90
CA THR A 114 -16.72 2.34 -2.59
C THR A 114 -16.18 1.10 -1.84
N GLY A 115 -14.99 0.59 -2.20
CA GLY A 115 -14.32 -0.52 -1.54
C GLY A 115 -13.22 -0.07 -0.57
N VAL A 116 -13.01 -0.85 0.50
CA VAL A 116 -11.92 -0.65 1.47
C VAL A 116 -10.59 -0.53 0.74
N GLN A 117 -9.95 0.65 0.84
CA GLN A 117 -8.78 1.06 0.07
C GLN A 117 -7.47 0.46 0.63
N TRP A 118 -7.36 -0.87 0.69
CA TRP A 118 -6.11 -1.52 1.02
C TRP A 118 -5.11 -1.32 -0.13
N GLY A 119 -3.94 -0.77 0.18
CA GLY A 119 -2.85 -0.63 -0.80
C GLY A 119 -2.81 0.67 -1.61
N LYS A 120 -3.75 1.63 -1.48
CA LYS A 120 -3.67 2.94 -2.18
C LYS A 120 -2.35 3.67 -1.89
N LYS A 121 -1.91 3.66 -0.62
CA LYS A 121 -0.63 4.25 -0.19
C LYS A 121 0.59 3.48 -0.70
N ALA A 122 0.49 2.16 -0.86
CA ALA A 122 1.56 1.34 -1.43
C ALA A 122 1.71 1.63 -2.94
N ARG A 123 0.59 1.68 -3.68
CA ARG A 123 0.56 2.05 -5.10
C ARG A 123 1.05 3.49 -5.34
N GLN A 124 0.68 4.43 -4.47
CA GLN A 124 1.18 5.80 -4.56
C GLN A 124 2.70 5.90 -4.37
N ARG A 125 3.26 5.11 -3.43
CA ARG A 125 4.71 5.02 -3.24
C ARG A 125 5.41 4.40 -4.44
N GLN A 126 4.83 3.35 -5.04
CA GLN A 126 5.36 2.74 -6.26
C GLN A 126 5.37 3.74 -7.43
N ARG A 127 4.28 4.47 -7.66
CA ARG A 127 4.22 5.51 -8.70
C ARG A 127 5.26 6.60 -8.50
N LYS A 128 5.49 7.05 -7.26
CA LYS A 128 6.50 8.07 -6.94
C LYS A 128 7.94 7.59 -7.16
N VAL A 129 8.20 6.31 -6.95
CA VAL A 129 9.52 5.71 -7.25
C VAL A 129 9.74 5.64 -8.76
N VAL A 130 8.72 5.22 -9.52
CA VAL A 130 8.79 5.17 -10.99
C VAL A 130 8.97 6.57 -11.59
N SER A 131 8.22 7.57 -11.11
CA SER A 131 8.36 8.94 -11.62
C SER A 131 9.76 9.50 -11.35
N LYS A 132 10.31 9.26 -10.15
CA LYS A 132 11.67 9.72 -9.80
C LYS A 132 12.75 9.01 -10.62
N LEU A 133 12.51 7.77 -11.04
CA LEU A 133 13.44 7.03 -11.89
C LEU A 133 13.41 7.55 -13.34
N LEU A 134 12.23 7.88 -13.86
CA LEU A 134 12.07 8.52 -15.17
C LEU A 134 12.70 9.91 -15.22
N GLU A 135 12.46 10.74 -14.20
CA GLU A 135 13.04 12.10 -14.10
C GLU A 135 14.57 12.05 -14.10
N LYS A 136 15.18 11.13 -13.35
CA LYS A 136 16.63 10.91 -13.37
C LYS A 136 17.17 10.46 -14.73
N HIS A 137 16.37 9.70 -15.47
CA HIS A 137 16.77 9.25 -16.81
C HIS A 137 16.70 10.40 -17.81
N GLU A 138 15.70 11.28 -17.70
CA GLU A 138 15.58 12.48 -18.52
C GLU A 138 16.70 13.49 -18.21
N GLU A 139 17.01 13.69 -16.93
CA GLU A 139 18.13 14.56 -16.50
C GLU A 139 19.46 14.04 -17.05
N LYS A 140 19.72 12.74 -16.95
CA LYS A 140 20.93 12.14 -17.53
C LYS A 140 20.98 12.30 -19.05
N LEU A 141 19.86 12.12 -19.76
CA LEU A 141 19.83 12.29 -21.21
C LEU A 141 20.15 13.73 -21.61
N ARG A 142 19.69 14.72 -20.84
CA ARG A 142 20.06 16.13 -21.06
C ARG A 142 21.54 16.40 -20.80
N GLU A 143 22.12 15.79 -19.76
CA GLU A 143 23.55 15.90 -19.50
C GLU A 143 24.37 15.30 -20.65
N ASP A 144 23.98 14.11 -21.14
CA ASP A 144 24.62 13.44 -22.28
C ASP A 144 24.50 14.32 -23.56
N ASP A 145 23.32 14.88 -23.87
CA ASP A 145 23.13 15.80 -25.01
C ASP A 145 24.00 17.08 -24.90
N GLU A 146 24.11 17.66 -23.70
CA GLU A 146 24.95 18.84 -23.44
C GLU A 146 26.46 18.55 -23.46
N GLU A 147 26.88 17.31 -23.21
CA GLU A 147 28.27 16.86 -23.36
C GLU A 147 28.60 16.62 -24.84
N GLU A 148 27.69 15.98 -25.59
CA GLU A 148 27.85 15.76 -27.03
C GLU A 148 27.98 17.08 -27.82
N ASP A 149 27.18 18.11 -27.49
CA ASP A 149 27.28 19.43 -28.10
C ASP A 149 28.62 20.13 -27.80
N LYS A 150 29.19 19.92 -26.61
CA LYS A 150 30.51 20.49 -26.24
C LYS A 150 31.64 19.82 -27.00
N ASP A 151 31.59 18.50 -27.15
CA ASP A 151 32.57 17.75 -27.93
C ASP A 151 32.54 18.16 -29.41
N ILE A 152 31.36 18.44 -29.98
CA ILE A 152 31.21 18.96 -31.34
C ILE A 152 31.81 20.37 -31.46
N MET A 153 31.60 21.24 -30.46
CA MET A 153 32.18 22.59 -30.45
C MET A 153 33.72 22.57 -30.36
N GLU A 154 34.32 21.63 -29.61
CA GLU A 154 35.78 21.49 -29.54
C GLU A 154 36.39 21.02 -30.87
N LEU A 155 35.66 20.20 -31.65
CA LEU A 155 36.08 19.75 -32.98
C LEU A 155 35.86 20.80 -34.09
N LEU A 156 35.19 21.91 -33.80
CA LEU A 156 34.94 22.97 -34.77
C LEU A 156 36.16 23.91 -34.85
N VAL A 157 37.13 23.52 -35.68
CA VAL A 157 38.28 24.37 -36.02
C VAL A 157 37.81 25.54 -36.88
N ASP A 158 38.07 26.76 -36.42
CA ASP A 158 37.80 27.98 -37.20
C ASP A 158 38.65 27.96 -38.48
N TYR A 159 37.99 27.77 -39.62
CA TYR A 159 38.64 27.84 -40.93
C TYR A 159 39.00 29.30 -41.24
N GLU A 160 40.28 29.66 -41.12
CA GLU A 160 40.82 30.91 -41.65
C GLU A 160 41.32 30.69 -43.08
N PRO A 161 40.70 31.33 -44.10
CA PRO A 161 41.16 31.21 -45.48
C PRO A 161 42.54 31.88 -45.62
N GLY A 162 43.60 31.05 -45.68
CA GLY A 162 44.97 31.49 -45.94
C GLY A 162 46.09 30.76 -45.19
N GLN A 163 45.81 30.05 -44.09
CA GLN A 163 46.82 29.26 -43.36
C GLN A 163 46.75 27.74 -43.62
N ASP A 164 45.55 27.17 -43.70
CA ASP A 164 45.35 25.74 -43.96
C ASP A 164 44.94 25.53 -45.44
N GLY A 165 45.90 25.20 -46.30
CA GLY A 165 45.71 25.13 -47.77
C GLY A 165 44.66 24.11 -48.24
N TRP A 166 44.12 24.15 -49.46
CA TRP A 166 44.28 25.02 -50.64
C TRP A 166 42.97 25.76 -50.95
#